data_AF-A0A812MZ09-F1
#
_entry.id   AF-A0A812MZ09-F1
#
_cell.length_a   1.000
_cell.length_b   1.000
_cell.length_c   1.000
_cell.angle_alpha   90.00
_cell.angle_beta   90.00
_cell.angle_gamma   90.00
#
_symmetry.space_group_name_H-M   'P 1'
#
loop_
_entity.id
_entity.type
_entity.pdbx_description
1 polymer ?
#
loop_
_entity_poly.entity_id
_entity_poly.type
_entity_poly.pdbx_seq_one_letter_code
_entity_poly.pdbx_strand_id
1 'polypeptide(L)'
;DAAKVKASVGSLRQLAFISSFTPGQANEAPLMESLKTMLNRDAELAVQASFRALYHEAYAVVTQEMRQKIEKSEEPTSRRLTQPERAERYDRQCKKLSGITIKGASEPSEALVDRAVSSYEINELRYIPWDVCTSREQEVVSERKRDTRFTLDENTGKLKVETKDAEDKACTTSEVHVLQALQRRSLALDQANLVDYTLMQQWSDRLLRARMDEPPPQYNRPSWSQLVAADKKLFSELRDLTRDGVQSDGAQFLAPILQMEWAREPVQNCMDVQKHV
;
A
#
# COMPACT_ATOMS: atom_id res chain seq x y z
N ASP A 1 20.26 34.00 -22.26
CA ASP A 1 19.09 33.14 -22.52
C ASP A 1 19.05 31.98 -21.52
N ALA A 2 18.71 32.28 -20.27
CA ALA A 2 18.73 31.33 -19.15
C ALA A 2 17.55 30.35 -19.16
N ALA A 3 16.63 30.51 -20.12
CA ALA A 3 15.46 29.66 -20.30
C ALA A 3 15.78 28.32 -21.01
N LYS A 4 16.87 28.23 -21.77
CA LYS A 4 17.26 27.00 -22.50
C LYS A 4 17.95 25.93 -21.66
N VAL A 5 18.53 26.30 -20.51
CA VAL A 5 19.19 25.34 -19.59
C VAL A 5 18.16 24.60 -18.71
N LYS A 6 16.90 25.03 -18.71
CA LYS A 6 15.81 24.44 -17.94
C LYS A 6 15.25 23.12 -18.51
N ALA A 7 15.93 22.44 -19.44
CA ALA A 7 15.26 21.54 -20.38
C ALA A 7 15.77 20.10 -20.54
N SER A 8 16.64 19.51 -19.71
CA SER A 8 17.05 18.10 -20.00
C SER A 8 17.24 17.13 -18.84
N VAL A 9 17.46 17.58 -17.60
CA VAL A 9 17.65 16.67 -16.46
C VAL A 9 16.59 16.97 -15.40
N GLY A 10 15.45 16.30 -15.51
CA GLY A 10 14.32 16.43 -14.59
C GLY A 10 14.19 15.27 -13.58
N SER A 11 15.07 14.28 -13.64
CA SER A 11 15.02 13.11 -12.75
C SER A 11 16.41 12.59 -12.40
N LEU A 12 16.53 11.92 -11.25
CA LEU A 12 17.75 11.22 -10.84
C LEU A 12 18.20 10.19 -11.88
N ARG A 13 17.25 9.54 -12.57
CA ARG A 13 17.55 8.58 -13.64
C ARG A 13 18.22 9.23 -14.84
N GLN A 14 17.76 10.40 -15.27
CA GLN A 14 18.40 11.14 -16.35
C GLN A 14 19.79 11.63 -15.94
N LEU A 15 19.96 12.05 -14.67
CA LEU A 15 21.26 12.47 -14.15
C LEU A 15 22.26 11.30 -14.07
N ALA A 16 21.81 10.13 -13.60
CA ALA A 16 22.63 8.92 -13.49
C ALA A 16 23.19 8.44 -14.84
N PHE A 17 22.49 8.73 -15.95
CA PHE A 17 22.90 8.33 -17.30
C PHE A 17 23.23 9.53 -18.21
N ILE A 18 23.60 10.68 -17.62
CA ILE A 18 23.89 11.92 -18.36
C ILE A 18 25.19 11.86 -19.17
N SER A 19 26.07 10.91 -18.88
CA SER A 19 27.36 10.73 -19.56
C SER A 19 27.75 9.26 -19.61
N SER A 20 28.76 8.93 -20.41
CA SER A 20 29.35 7.58 -20.45
C SER A 20 30.25 7.25 -19.25
N PHE A 21 30.52 8.23 -18.38
CA PHE A 21 31.29 8.02 -17.17
C PHE A 21 30.47 7.23 -16.16
N THR A 22 31.06 6.23 -15.53
CA THR A 22 30.46 5.51 -14.40
C THR A 22 31.37 5.61 -13.18
N PRO A 23 30.84 5.72 -11.95
CA PRO A 23 31.65 5.72 -10.73
C PRO A 23 32.63 4.55 -10.71
N GLY A 24 33.92 4.84 -10.48
CA GLY A 24 35.02 3.87 -10.51
C GLY A 24 35.87 3.90 -11.79
N GLN A 25 35.46 4.62 -12.83
CA GLN A 25 36.33 4.91 -13.98
C GLN A 25 37.38 5.98 -13.65
N ALA A 26 38.56 5.88 -14.24
CA ALA A 26 39.65 6.83 -14.01
C ALA A 26 39.47 8.16 -14.76
N ASN A 27 38.73 8.17 -15.88
CA ASN A 27 38.56 9.35 -16.71
C ASN A 27 37.20 10.01 -16.49
N GLU A 28 37.18 11.13 -15.77
CA GLU A 28 35.97 11.91 -15.48
C GLU A 28 35.61 12.93 -16.58
N ALA A 29 36.47 13.12 -17.60
CA ALA A 29 36.25 14.14 -18.61
C ALA A 29 34.84 14.16 -19.24
N PRO A 30 34.20 13.01 -19.56
CA PRO A 30 32.85 13.00 -20.12
C PRO A 30 31.78 13.58 -19.19
N LEU A 31 31.92 13.39 -17.86
CA LEU A 31 30.99 13.94 -16.88
C LEU A 31 31.13 15.46 -16.78
N MET A 32 32.37 15.96 -16.80
CA MET A 32 32.66 17.39 -16.74
C MET A 32 32.27 18.12 -18.03
N GLU A 33 32.36 17.46 -19.18
CA GLU A 33 31.86 17.97 -20.45
C GLU A 33 30.34 18.14 -20.43
N SER A 34 29.61 17.16 -19.86
CA SER A 34 28.16 17.29 -19.64
C SER A 34 27.83 18.49 -18.73
N LEU A 35 28.58 18.69 -17.64
CA LEU A 35 28.40 19.85 -16.75
C LEU A 35 28.66 21.18 -17.47
N LYS A 36 29.74 21.26 -18.25
CA LYS A 36 30.09 22.45 -19.04
C LYS A 36 29.00 22.77 -20.06
N THR A 37 28.44 21.75 -20.70
CA THR A 37 27.34 21.88 -21.64
C THR A 37 26.08 22.40 -20.96
N MET A 38 25.75 21.89 -19.75
CA MET A 38 24.59 22.36 -18.98
C MET A 38 24.74 23.82 -18.53
N LEU A 39 25.92 24.21 -18.06
CA LEU A 39 26.15 25.56 -17.56
C LEU A 39 26.43 26.57 -18.67
N ASN A 40 26.74 26.10 -19.89
CA ASN A 40 27.24 26.91 -21.01
C ASN A 40 28.43 27.80 -20.62
N ARG A 41 29.24 27.34 -19.67
CA ARG A 41 30.45 27.98 -19.16
C ARG A 41 31.30 26.94 -18.42
N ASP A 42 32.57 27.27 -18.20
CA ASP A 42 33.41 26.49 -17.29
C ASP A 42 32.92 26.65 -15.83
N ALA A 43 32.82 25.52 -15.15
CA ALA A 43 32.38 25.45 -13.75
C ALA A 43 33.57 25.71 -12.81
N GLU A 44 33.33 26.48 -11.74
CA GLU A 44 34.29 26.64 -10.65
C GLU A 44 34.51 25.31 -9.91
N LEU A 45 35.68 25.14 -9.29
CA LEU A 45 36.07 23.91 -8.60
C LEU A 45 35.03 23.44 -7.57
N ALA A 46 34.43 24.37 -6.82
CA ALA A 46 33.38 24.07 -5.85
C ALA A 46 32.12 23.48 -6.52
N VAL A 47 31.70 24.04 -7.65
CA VAL A 47 30.53 23.55 -8.41
C VAL A 47 30.80 22.16 -8.98
N GLN A 48 32.02 21.92 -9.47
CA GLN A 48 32.43 20.59 -9.94
C GLN A 48 32.39 19.55 -8.81
N ALA A 49 32.86 19.91 -7.61
CA ALA A 49 32.80 19.02 -6.43
C ALA A 49 31.36 18.70 -6.01
N SER A 50 30.47 19.70 -5.95
CA SER A 50 29.05 19.48 -5.65
C SER A 50 28.35 18.63 -6.72
N PHE A 51 28.68 18.85 -8.00
CA PHE A 51 28.12 18.06 -9.10
C PHE A 51 28.56 16.59 -9.05
N ARG A 52 29.83 16.31 -8.70
CA ARG A 52 30.31 14.95 -8.45
C ARG A 52 29.50 14.24 -7.37
N ALA A 53 29.31 14.89 -6.23
CA ALA A 53 28.55 14.31 -5.12
C ALA A 53 27.12 13.97 -5.57
N LEU A 54 26.44 14.91 -6.23
CA LEU A 54 25.09 14.71 -6.74
C LEU A 54 25.01 13.60 -7.79
N TYR A 55 25.97 13.54 -8.72
CA TYR A 55 26.05 12.48 -9.74
C TYR A 55 26.24 11.11 -9.10
N HIS A 56 27.16 10.99 -8.14
CA HIS A 56 27.44 9.73 -7.44
C HIS A 56 26.21 9.24 -6.67
N GLU A 57 25.53 10.15 -5.98
CA GLU A 57 24.30 9.84 -5.24
C GLU A 57 23.18 9.39 -6.20
N ALA A 58 22.92 10.14 -7.28
CA ALA A 58 21.93 9.77 -8.27
C ALA A 58 22.24 8.42 -8.94
N TYR A 59 23.49 8.18 -9.31
CA TYR A 59 23.93 6.92 -9.90
C TYR A 59 23.74 5.74 -8.95
N ALA A 60 24.09 5.91 -7.67
CA ALA A 60 23.92 4.87 -6.65
C ALA A 60 22.45 4.50 -6.45
N VAL A 61 21.58 5.50 -6.26
CA VAL A 61 20.13 5.30 -6.07
C VAL A 61 19.52 4.58 -7.27
N VAL A 62 19.78 5.07 -8.49
CA VAL A 62 19.18 4.52 -9.71
C VAL A 62 19.68 3.12 -10.00
N THR A 63 20.97 2.84 -9.79
CA THR A 63 21.53 1.50 -10.02
C THR A 63 21.00 0.50 -9.00
N GLN A 64 20.82 0.92 -7.74
CA GLN A 64 20.22 0.09 -6.71
C GLN A 64 18.74 -0.21 -7.03
N GLU A 65 17.95 0.78 -7.45
CA GLU A 65 16.58 0.56 -7.89
C GLU A 65 16.50 -0.40 -9.09
N MET A 66 17.42 -0.28 -10.06
CA MET A 66 17.46 -1.17 -11.22
C MET A 66 17.80 -2.61 -10.81
N ARG A 67 18.78 -2.81 -9.90
CA ARG A 67 19.08 -4.13 -9.33
C ARG A 67 17.88 -4.72 -8.60
N GLN A 68 17.22 -3.94 -7.75
CA GLN A 68 16.02 -4.38 -7.05
C GLN A 68 14.89 -4.77 -8.01
N LYS A 69 14.70 -4.05 -9.11
CA LYS A 69 13.69 -4.41 -10.12
C LYS A 69 14.00 -5.71 -10.85
N ILE A 70 15.28 -6.01 -11.08
CA ILE A 70 15.73 -7.26 -11.72
C ILE A 70 15.60 -8.43 -10.73
N GLU A 71 15.94 -8.21 -9.46
CA GLU A 71 15.87 -9.23 -8.41
C GLU A 71 14.42 -9.53 -7.95
N LYS A 72 13.51 -8.55 -7.98
CA LYS A 72 12.09 -8.70 -7.58
C LYS A 72 11.20 -9.39 -8.64
N SER A 73 11.72 -10.35 -9.39
CA SER A 73 10.91 -11.17 -10.32
C SER A 73 10.10 -12.28 -9.61
N GLU A 74 10.30 -12.50 -8.32
CA GLU A 74 9.44 -13.37 -7.51
C GLU A 74 8.45 -12.50 -6.73
N GLU A 75 7.19 -12.96 -6.63
CA GLU A 75 6.10 -12.30 -5.91
C GLU A 75 6.63 -11.64 -4.63
N PRO A 76 6.31 -10.36 -4.37
CA PRO A 76 6.81 -9.68 -3.19
C PRO A 76 6.29 -10.44 -1.97
N THR A 77 7.16 -11.25 -1.37
CA THR A 77 6.91 -11.86 -0.07
C THR A 77 6.77 -10.69 0.89
N SER A 78 5.53 -10.40 1.26
CA SER A 78 5.21 -9.37 2.25
C SER A 78 6.06 -9.65 3.48
N ARG A 79 6.89 -8.68 3.90
CA ARG A 79 7.66 -8.81 5.13
C ARG A 79 6.68 -9.14 6.25
N ARG A 80 6.92 -10.27 6.92
CA ARG A 80 6.15 -10.66 8.09
C ARG A 80 6.67 -9.89 9.28
N LEU A 81 5.78 -9.29 10.06
CA LEU A 81 6.17 -8.68 11.32
C LEU A 81 6.76 -9.74 12.26
N THR A 82 7.71 -9.33 13.10
CA THR A 82 8.15 -10.17 14.22
C THR A 82 7.11 -10.14 15.33
N GLN A 83 7.11 -11.15 16.21
CA GLN A 83 6.18 -11.21 17.34
C GLN A 83 6.28 -9.98 18.28
N PRO A 84 7.49 -9.47 18.61
CA PRO A 84 7.61 -8.22 19.37
C PRO A 84 7.00 -7.01 18.66
N GLU A 85 7.24 -6.86 17.36
CA GLU A 85 6.68 -5.77 16.54
C GLU A 85 5.14 -5.83 16.45
N ARG A 86 4.55 -7.03 16.46
CA ARG A 86 3.09 -7.21 16.52
C ARG A 86 2.54 -6.79 17.87
N ALA A 87 3.15 -7.27 18.96
CA ALA A 87 2.73 -6.94 20.31
C ALA A 87 2.79 -5.43 20.58
N GLU A 88 3.86 -4.76 20.16
CA GLU A 88 4.00 -3.30 20.31
C GLU A 88 2.88 -2.53 19.58
N ARG A 89 2.61 -2.88 18.32
CA ARG A 89 1.54 -2.24 17.52
C ARG A 89 0.16 -2.49 18.14
N TYR A 90 -0.11 -3.72 18.56
CA TYR A 90 -1.36 -4.09 19.21
C TYR A 90 -1.57 -3.33 20.53
N ASP A 91 -0.54 -3.25 21.38
CA ASP A 91 -0.61 -2.53 22.66
C ASP A 91 -0.81 -1.02 22.45
N ARG A 92 -0.12 -0.44 21.47
CA ARG A 92 -0.31 0.96 21.08
C ARG A 92 -1.76 1.22 20.65
N GLN A 93 -2.31 0.34 19.82
CA GLN A 93 -3.69 0.45 19.35
C GLN A 93 -4.70 0.27 20.48
N CYS A 94 -4.53 -0.72 21.37
CA CYS A 94 -5.40 -0.93 22.52
C CYS A 94 -5.41 0.28 23.47
N LYS A 95 -4.25 0.91 23.70
CA LYS A 95 -4.17 2.14 24.52
C LYS A 95 -4.90 3.32 23.86
N LYS A 96 -4.79 3.43 22.53
CA LYS A 96 -5.45 4.48 21.74
C LYS A 96 -6.97 4.29 21.68
N LEU A 97 -7.44 3.04 21.52
CA LEU A 97 -8.84 2.68 21.28
C LEU A 97 -9.49 2.04 22.52
N SER A 98 -9.46 2.73 23.66
CA SER A 98 -9.95 2.19 24.94
C SER A 98 -11.45 1.85 24.97
N GLY A 99 -12.24 2.38 24.03
CA GLY A 99 -13.68 2.10 23.89
C GLY A 99 -14.02 0.80 23.13
N ILE A 100 -13.03 0.08 22.59
CA ILE A 100 -13.26 -1.08 21.72
C ILE A 100 -12.46 -2.27 22.23
N THR A 101 -13.13 -3.42 22.37
CA THR A 101 -12.46 -4.68 22.69
C THR A 101 -11.95 -5.34 21.40
N ILE A 102 -10.64 -5.30 21.18
CA ILE A 102 -9.96 -5.94 20.04
C ILE A 102 -9.55 -7.36 20.44
N LYS A 103 -10.45 -8.34 20.34
CA LYS A 103 -10.18 -9.75 20.69
C LYS A 103 -11.03 -10.71 19.85
N GLY A 104 -10.48 -11.88 19.52
CA GLY A 104 -11.24 -12.95 18.86
C GLY A 104 -11.76 -12.51 17.49
N ALA A 105 -13.08 -12.48 17.29
CA ALA A 105 -13.69 -12.12 16.02
C ALA A 105 -13.44 -10.65 15.58
N SER A 106 -13.21 -9.71 16.51
CA SER A 106 -12.91 -8.31 16.17
C SER A 106 -11.43 -8.06 15.88
N GLU A 107 -10.54 -8.95 16.33
CA GLU A 107 -9.11 -8.83 16.13
C GLU A 107 -8.74 -9.23 14.68
N PRO A 108 -7.98 -8.40 13.94
CA PRO A 108 -7.52 -8.77 12.60
C PRO A 108 -6.54 -9.96 12.64
N SER A 109 -6.57 -10.81 11.62
CA SER A 109 -5.56 -11.87 11.45
C SER A 109 -4.15 -11.28 11.24
N GLU A 110 -3.11 -12.02 11.62
CA GLU A 110 -1.73 -11.59 11.37
C GLU A 110 -1.47 -11.41 9.87
N ALA A 111 -2.03 -12.29 9.04
CA ALA A 111 -1.97 -12.17 7.58
C ALA A 111 -2.62 -10.88 7.05
N LEU A 112 -3.71 -10.39 7.67
CA LEU A 112 -4.34 -9.13 7.29
C LEU A 112 -3.47 -7.93 7.66
N VAL A 113 -2.85 -7.96 8.84
CA VAL A 113 -1.91 -6.91 9.30
C VAL A 113 -0.67 -6.86 8.40
N ASP A 114 -0.09 -8.02 8.07
CA ASP A 114 1.08 -8.11 7.19
C ASP A 114 0.79 -7.54 5.78
N ARG A 115 -0.43 -7.72 5.24
CA ARG A 115 -0.85 -7.09 3.97
C ARG A 115 -0.89 -5.56 4.06
N ALA A 116 -1.39 -5.02 5.17
CA ALA A 116 -1.42 -3.58 5.40
C ALA A 116 0.01 -3.03 5.56
N VAL A 117 0.86 -3.69 6.33
CA VAL A 117 2.28 -3.33 6.49
C VAL A 117 3.01 -3.38 5.16
N SER A 118 2.78 -4.41 4.36
CA SER A 118 3.38 -4.50 3.02
C SER A 118 3.03 -3.30 2.15
N SER A 119 1.78 -2.79 2.24
CA SER A 119 1.35 -1.58 1.53
C SER A 119 2.06 -0.32 2.03
N TYR A 120 2.30 -0.23 3.34
CA TYR A 120 3.13 0.83 3.90
C TYR A 120 4.57 0.74 3.37
N GLU A 121 5.20 -0.44 3.41
CA GLU A 121 6.61 -0.62 3.04
C GLU A 121 6.92 -0.35 1.57
N ILE A 122 6.04 -0.77 0.66
CA ILE A 122 6.18 -0.46 -0.77
C ILE A 122 5.85 1.01 -1.10
N ASN A 123 5.47 1.80 -0.09
CA ASN A 123 5.08 3.20 -0.21
C ASN A 123 3.87 3.42 -1.15
N GLU A 124 2.92 2.48 -1.18
CA GLU A 124 1.75 2.50 -2.07
C GLU A 124 0.52 1.96 -1.35
N LEU A 125 -0.55 2.76 -1.25
CA LEU A 125 -1.82 2.30 -0.70
C LEU A 125 -2.45 1.24 -1.63
N ARG A 126 -2.73 0.04 -1.12
CA ARG A 126 -3.42 -1.03 -1.87
C ARG A 126 -4.81 -1.29 -1.31
N TYR A 127 -5.73 -1.62 -2.21
CA TYR A 127 -7.07 -2.05 -1.85
C TYR A 127 -7.01 -3.43 -1.18
N ILE A 128 -7.58 -3.55 0.01
CA ILE A 128 -7.74 -4.83 0.71
C ILE A 128 -9.20 -5.30 0.53
N PRO A 129 -9.44 -6.40 -0.21
CA PRO A 129 -10.77 -6.95 -0.41
C PRO A 129 -11.44 -7.40 0.89
N TRP A 130 -12.77 -7.32 0.95
CA TRP A 130 -13.54 -7.63 2.16
C TRP A 130 -13.43 -9.09 2.58
N ASP A 131 -13.41 -10.01 1.60
CA ASP A 131 -13.26 -11.45 1.82
C ASP A 131 -11.87 -11.82 2.32
N VAL A 132 -10.90 -10.92 2.25
CA VAL A 132 -9.54 -11.12 2.75
C VAL A 132 -9.40 -10.65 4.21
N CYS A 133 -10.38 -9.91 4.73
CA CYS A 133 -10.36 -9.34 6.08
C CYS A 133 -10.75 -10.36 7.16
N THR A 134 -9.94 -11.39 7.35
CA THR A 134 -10.14 -12.47 8.32
C THR A 134 -9.79 -12.06 9.75
N SER A 135 -10.36 -12.77 10.72
CA SER A 135 -10.09 -12.58 12.14
C SER A 135 -8.93 -13.46 12.63
N ARG A 136 -8.33 -13.06 13.76
CA ARG A 136 -7.32 -13.87 14.45
C ARG A 136 -7.87 -15.23 14.87
N GLU A 137 -9.12 -15.28 15.30
CA GLU A 137 -9.79 -16.54 15.64
C GLU A 137 -9.89 -17.49 14.44
N GLN A 138 -10.29 -16.98 13.27
CA GLN A 138 -10.35 -17.76 12.04
C GLN A 138 -8.98 -18.27 11.61
N GLU A 139 -7.96 -17.41 11.66
CA GLU A 139 -6.58 -17.77 11.35
C GLU A 139 -6.10 -18.93 12.23
N VAL A 140 -6.26 -18.82 13.55
CA VAL A 140 -5.85 -19.90 14.50
C VAL A 140 -6.59 -21.21 14.22
N VAL A 141 -7.88 -21.17 13.86
CA VAL A 141 -8.65 -22.37 13.51
C VAL A 141 -8.13 -23.01 12.22
N SER A 142 -7.78 -22.23 11.23
CA SER A 142 -7.31 -22.71 9.94
C SER A 142 -5.85 -23.15 9.94
N GLU A 143 -4.99 -22.52 10.73
CA GLU A 143 -3.63 -22.99 10.97
C GLU A 143 -3.61 -24.41 11.53
N ARG A 144 -4.57 -24.77 12.38
CA ARG A 144 -4.75 -26.14 12.89
C ARG A 144 -5.19 -27.14 11.83
N LYS A 145 -5.75 -26.68 10.71
CA LYS A 145 -6.22 -27.50 9.59
C LYS A 145 -5.20 -27.61 8.46
N ARG A 146 -4.02 -26.97 8.55
CA ARG A 146 -2.97 -27.08 7.54
C ARG A 146 -2.46 -28.52 7.48
N ASP A 147 -2.93 -29.25 6.47
CA ASP A 147 -2.51 -30.63 6.21
C ASP A 147 -1.21 -30.60 5.40
N THR A 148 -0.11 -31.05 5.99
CA THR A 148 1.18 -31.10 5.31
C THR A 148 1.29 -32.42 4.57
N ARG A 149 1.11 -32.39 3.24
CA ARG A 149 1.17 -33.61 2.43
C ARG A 149 2.62 -33.87 2.02
N PHE A 150 3.16 -34.98 2.52
CA PHE A 150 4.44 -35.51 2.08
C PHE A 150 4.21 -36.39 0.86
N THR A 151 4.81 -36.01 -0.28
CA THR A 151 4.80 -36.80 -1.50
C THR A 151 6.23 -37.22 -1.83
N LEU A 152 6.46 -38.49 -2.14
CA LEU A 152 7.74 -38.95 -2.68
C LEU A 152 7.70 -38.79 -4.19
N ASP A 153 8.68 -38.09 -4.75
CA ASP A 153 8.87 -38.03 -6.19
C ASP A 153 9.44 -39.37 -6.67
N GLU A 154 8.61 -40.14 -7.38
CA GLU A 154 8.88 -41.51 -7.85
C GLU A 154 10.14 -41.57 -8.76
N ASN A 155 10.52 -40.46 -9.39
CA ASN A 155 11.66 -40.40 -10.31
C ASN A 155 12.99 -40.05 -9.63
N THR A 156 12.97 -39.34 -8.50
CA THR A 156 14.18 -38.84 -7.84
C THR A 156 14.38 -39.35 -6.41
N GLY A 157 13.38 -40.02 -5.84
CA GLY A 157 13.38 -40.48 -4.45
C GLY A 157 13.39 -39.33 -3.43
N LYS A 158 13.18 -38.09 -3.87
CA LYS A 158 13.18 -36.91 -3.01
C LYS A 158 11.80 -36.66 -2.41
N LEU A 159 11.78 -36.32 -1.13
CA LEU A 159 10.56 -35.95 -0.40
C LEU A 159 10.14 -34.54 -0.84
N LYS A 160 9.02 -34.44 -1.57
CA LYS A 160 8.37 -33.18 -1.91
C LYS A 160 7.29 -32.89 -0.87
N VAL A 161 7.50 -31.83 -0.10
CA VAL A 161 6.52 -31.31 0.86
C VAL A 161 5.62 -30.34 0.13
N GLU A 162 4.36 -30.68 -0.05
CA GLU A 162 3.35 -29.76 -0.60
C GLU A 162 2.53 -29.21 0.56
N THR A 163 2.85 -27.99 0.99
CA THR A 163 2.05 -27.23 1.96
C THR A 163 1.07 -26.38 1.17
N LYS A 164 -0.23 -26.72 1.22
CA LYS A 164 -1.28 -25.88 0.67
C LYS A 164 -1.81 -24.98 1.78
N ASP A 165 -1.45 -23.70 1.75
CA ASP A 165 -2.05 -22.73 2.66
C ASP A 165 -3.57 -22.67 2.40
N ALA A 166 -4.35 -22.68 3.48
CA ALA A 166 -5.78 -22.44 3.37
C ALA A 166 -5.98 -20.97 3.00
N GLU A 167 -6.61 -20.69 1.86
CA GLU A 167 -7.12 -19.35 1.57
C GLU A 167 -8.34 -19.09 2.45
N ASP A 168 -8.08 -18.65 3.68
CA ASP A 168 -9.15 -18.25 4.58
C ASP A 168 -9.84 -17.00 4.06
N LYS A 169 -11.16 -17.11 3.89
CA LYS A 169 -12.01 -16.00 3.48
C LYS A 169 -12.92 -15.57 4.62
N ALA A 170 -12.97 -14.27 4.85
CA ALA A 170 -13.95 -13.66 5.72
C ALA A 170 -15.35 -13.85 5.15
N CYS A 171 -16.30 -14.18 6.02
CA CYS A 171 -17.70 -14.18 5.65
C CYS A 171 -18.13 -12.75 5.33
N THR A 172 -18.84 -12.54 4.23
CA THR A 172 -19.35 -11.23 3.77
C THR A 172 -20.81 -11.32 3.29
N THR A 173 -21.53 -12.34 3.76
CA THR A 173 -22.89 -12.67 3.30
C THR A 173 -23.98 -11.81 3.92
N SER A 174 -23.73 -11.23 5.10
CA SER A 174 -24.67 -10.37 5.83
C SER A 174 -24.02 -9.05 6.21
N GLU A 175 -24.84 -8.08 6.55
CA GLU A 175 -24.42 -6.75 6.98
C GLU A 175 -23.50 -6.78 8.19
N VAL A 176 -23.83 -7.63 9.17
CA VAL A 176 -23.00 -7.82 10.37
C VAL A 176 -21.64 -8.43 9.99
N HIS A 177 -21.62 -9.41 9.08
CA HIS A 177 -20.36 -10.02 8.64
C HIS A 177 -19.47 -9.02 7.89
N VAL A 178 -20.05 -8.18 7.02
CA VAL A 178 -19.32 -7.12 6.32
C VAL A 178 -18.81 -6.07 7.30
N LEU A 179 -19.64 -5.61 8.25
CA LEU A 179 -19.22 -4.65 9.26
C LEU A 179 -18.01 -5.17 10.06
N GLN A 180 -18.04 -6.42 10.48
CA GLN A 180 -16.93 -7.06 11.19
C GLN A 180 -15.66 -7.18 10.31
N ALA A 181 -15.82 -7.54 9.04
CA ALA A 181 -14.69 -7.60 8.09
C ALA A 181 -14.05 -6.22 7.90
N LEU A 182 -14.88 -5.18 7.72
CA LEU A 182 -14.40 -3.81 7.55
C LEU A 182 -13.81 -3.22 8.83
N GLN A 183 -14.32 -3.60 10.00
CA GLN A 183 -13.72 -3.24 11.29
C GLN A 183 -12.30 -3.80 11.41
N ARG A 184 -12.10 -5.08 11.07
CA ARG A 184 -10.77 -5.70 11.05
C ARG A 184 -9.83 -5.02 10.05
N ARG A 185 -10.34 -4.64 8.87
CA ARG A 185 -9.56 -3.86 7.89
C ARG A 185 -9.11 -2.52 8.46
N SER A 186 -10.02 -1.81 9.13
CA SER A 186 -9.72 -0.52 9.78
C SER A 186 -8.65 -0.67 10.85
N LEU A 187 -8.73 -1.72 11.67
CA LEU A 187 -7.72 -2.03 12.69
C LEU A 187 -6.36 -2.37 12.08
N ALA A 188 -6.32 -3.18 11.03
CA ALA A 188 -5.08 -3.56 10.36
C ALA A 188 -4.38 -2.35 9.70
N LEU A 189 -5.14 -1.46 9.06
CA LEU A 189 -4.61 -0.23 8.46
C LEU A 189 -4.05 0.74 9.51
N ASP A 190 -4.70 0.83 10.67
CA ASP A 190 -4.23 1.64 11.80
C ASP A 190 -2.95 1.05 12.43
N GLN A 191 -2.87 -0.28 12.59
CA GLN A 191 -1.63 -0.94 13.05
C GLN A 191 -0.46 -0.77 12.07
N ALA A 192 -0.75 -0.68 10.77
CA ALA A 192 0.23 -0.41 9.72
C ALA A 192 0.61 1.08 9.56
N ASN A 193 0.02 1.98 10.38
CA ASN A 193 0.17 3.43 10.26
C ASN A 193 -0.23 4.00 8.88
N LEU A 194 -1.20 3.36 8.21
CA LEU A 194 -1.73 3.83 6.93
C LEU A 194 -2.89 4.81 7.13
N VAL A 195 -3.92 4.39 7.88
CA VAL A 195 -5.15 5.18 8.09
C VAL A 195 -5.57 5.05 9.55
N ASP A 196 -6.01 6.15 10.17
CA ASP A 196 -6.60 6.11 11.50
C ASP A 196 -7.83 5.20 11.55
N TYR A 197 -7.92 4.38 12.60
CA TYR A 197 -9.04 3.46 12.80
C TYR A 197 -10.41 4.17 12.71
N THR A 198 -10.56 5.29 13.42
CA THR A 198 -11.84 6.02 13.54
C THR A 198 -12.33 6.48 12.18
N LEU A 199 -11.39 6.95 11.36
CA LEU A 199 -11.66 7.49 10.04
C LEU A 199 -12.08 6.39 9.05
N MET A 200 -11.36 5.26 9.03
CA MET A 200 -11.75 4.14 8.18
C MET A 200 -13.04 3.46 8.67
N GLN A 201 -13.29 3.46 9.98
CA GLN A 201 -14.54 2.97 10.55
C GLN A 201 -15.73 3.85 10.13
N GLN A 202 -15.59 5.18 10.12
CA GLN A 202 -16.65 6.08 9.64
C GLN A 202 -17.05 5.80 8.18
N TRP A 203 -16.07 5.49 7.32
CA TRP A 203 -16.33 5.08 5.95
C TRP A 203 -17.12 3.77 5.90
N SER A 204 -16.70 2.79 6.70
CA SER A 204 -17.38 1.49 6.82
C SER A 204 -18.83 1.66 7.29
N ASP A 205 -19.05 2.48 8.31
CA ASP A 205 -20.38 2.79 8.84
C ASP A 205 -21.25 3.51 7.80
N ARG A 206 -20.68 4.35 6.93
CA ARG A 206 -21.40 5.02 5.84
C ARG A 206 -21.87 4.03 4.77
N LEU A 207 -21.01 3.11 4.33
CA LEU A 207 -21.38 2.06 3.38
C LEU A 207 -22.55 1.21 3.92
N LEU A 208 -22.47 0.82 5.18
CA LEU A 208 -23.53 0.04 5.81
C LEU A 208 -24.79 0.86 6.05
N ARG A 209 -24.68 2.13 6.43
CA ARG A 209 -25.85 3.03 6.57
C ARG A 209 -26.58 3.20 5.24
N ALA A 210 -25.86 3.46 4.15
CA ALA A 210 -26.46 3.56 2.80
C ALA A 210 -27.23 2.30 2.39
N ARG A 211 -26.83 1.13 2.90
CA ARG A 211 -27.53 -0.13 2.69
C ARG A 211 -28.72 -0.33 3.62
N MET A 212 -28.61 0.12 4.88
CA MET A 212 -29.63 -0.10 5.90
C MET A 212 -30.78 0.90 5.81
N ASP A 213 -30.52 2.11 5.30
CA ASP A 213 -31.54 3.14 5.12
C ASP A 213 -32.63 2.68 4.13
N GLU A 214 -33.86 3.13 4.38
CA GLU A 214 -34.98 2.85 3.49
C GLU A 214 -34.78 3.64 2.19
N PRO A 215 -34.76 2.96 1.03
CA PRO A 215 -34.59 3.66 -0.23
C PRO A 215 -35.79 4.56 -0.52
N PRO A 216 -35.61 5.71 -1.19
CA PRO A 216 -36.72 6.56 -1.60
C PRO A 216 -37.72 5.79 -2.50
N PRO A 217 -38.97 6.27 -2.63
CA PRO A 217 -39.94 5.64 -3.53
C PRO A 217 -39.37 5.54 -4.96
N GLN A 218 -39.52 4.38 -5.61
CA GLN A 218 -39.02 4.06 -6.97
C GLN A 218 -37.51 3.77 -7.07
N TYR A 219 -36.81 3.69 -5.94
CA TYR A 219 -35.39 3.40 -5.84
C TYR A 219 -35.18 2.07 -5.09
N ASN A 220 -34.17 1.28 -5.50
CA ASN A 220 -33.77 0.02 -4.85
C ASN A 220 -32.69 0.17 -3.77
N ARG A 221 -32.67 -0.69 -2.76
CA ARG A 221 -31.52 -0.72 -1.83
C ARG A 221 -30.18 -0.98 -2.58
N PRO A 222 -29.08 -0.29 -2.23
CA PRO A 222 -27.77 -0.57 -2.81
C PRO A 222 -27.34 -2.03 -2.63
N SER A 223 -26.92 -2.65 -3.73
CA SER A 223 -26.44 -4.04 -3.74
C SER A 223 -25.05 -4.17 -3.11
N TRP A 224 -24.64 -5.40 -2.76
CA TRP A 224 -23.29 -5.64 -2.26
C TRP A 224 -22.21 -5.23 -3.26
N SER A 225 -22.44 -5.48 -4.56
CA SER A 225 -21.49 -5.14 -5.60
C SER A 225 -21.33 -3.62 -5.77
N GLN A 226 -22.42 -2.85 -5.62
CA GLN A 226 -22.36 -1.39 -5.64
C GLN A 226 -21.52 -0.83 -4.48
N LEU A 227 -21.69 -1.37 -3.28
CA LEU A 227 -20.91 -0.95 -2.12
C LEU A 227 -19.42 -1.30 -2.26
N VAL A 228 -19.10 -2.50 -2.77
CA VAL A 228 -17.71 -2.88 -3.09
C VAL A 228 -17.11 -1.97 -4.17
N ALA A 229 -17.89 -1.57 -5.17
CA ALA A 229 -17.44 -0.64 -6.21
C ALA A 229 -17.15 0.76 -5.63
N ALA A 230 -18.03 1.28 -4.78
CA ALA A 230 -17.82 2.54 -4.07
C ALA A 230 -16.56 2.49 -3.19
N ASP A 231 -16.35 1.39 -2.47
CA ASP A 231 -15.17 1.15 -1.64
C ASP A 231 -13.87 1.08 -2.47
N LYS A 232 -13.87 0.37 -3.60
CA LYS A 232 -12.72 0.37 -4.53
C LYS A 232 -12.45 1.76 -5.10
N LYS A 233 -13.51 2.53 -5.41
CA LYS A 233 -13.38 3.90 -5.92
C LYS A 233 -12.72 4.80 -4.89
N LEU A 234 -13.11 4.72 -3.61
CA LEU A 234 -12.42 5.45 -2.53
C LEU A 234 -10.92 5.17 -2.52
N PHE A 235 -10.52 3.90 -2.52
CA PHE A 235 -9.09 3.55 -2.51
C PHE A 235 -8.36 4.02 -3.77
N SER A 236 -9.03 4.06 -4.92
CA SER A 236 -8.47 4.64 -6.15
C SER A 236 -8.18 6.13 -6.00
N GLU A 237 -9.15 6.90 -5.47
CA GLU A 237 -8.96 8.33 -5.23
C GLU A 237 -7.85 8.59 -4.20
N LEU A 238 -7.83 7.83 -3.11
CA LEU A 238 -6.77 7.93 -2.10
C LEU A 238 -5.38 7.68 -2.69
N ARG A 239 -5.25 6.68 -3.56
CA ARG A 239 -3.99 6.41 -4.26
C ARG A 239 -3.54 7.55 -5.16
N ASP A 240 -4.47 8.19 -5.87
CA ASP A 240 -4.16 9.34 -6.71
C ASP A 240 -3.69 10.55 -5.89
N LEU A 241 -4.18 10.68 -4.66
CA LEU A 241 -3.77 11.73 -3.72
C LEU A 241 -2.45 11.39 -3.02
N THR A 242 -2.12 10.12 -2.82
CA THR A 242 -0.84 9.66 -2.25
C THR A 242 0.17 9.24 -3.33
N ARG A 243 0.21 9.93 -4.48
CA ARG A 243 1.13 9.60 -5.58
C ARG A 243 2.61 9.72 -5.20
N ASP A 244 2.92 10.65 -4.29
CA ASP A 244 4.27 10.86 -3.77
C ASP A 244 4.65 9.83 -2.67
N GLY A 245 3.72 8.93 -2.33
CA GLY A 245 3.90 7.91 -1.31
C GLY A 245 2.93 8.04 -0.13
N VAL A 246 2.81 6.95 0.62
CA VAL A 246 2.10 6.91 1.92
C VAL A 246 3.04 7.18 3.11
N GLN A 247 4.35 7.20 2.88
CA GLN A 247 5.40 7.47 3.87
C GLN A 247 5.92 8.92 3.84
N SER A 248 5.56 9.70 2.82
CA SER A 248 6.19 10.99 2.48
C SER A 248 5.88 12.15 3.44
N ASP A 249 4.97 11.98 4.39
CA ASP A 249 4.80 12.88 5.52
C ASP A 249 4.26 12.09 6.71
N GLY A 250 4.84 12.30 7.90
CA GLY A 250 4.64 11.46 9.08
C GLY A 250 3.18 11.13 9.38
N ALA A 251 2.76 9.89 9.08
CA ALA A 251 1.59 9.15 9.57
C ALA A 251 0.20 9.84 9.61
N GLN A 252 0.04 11.07 9.11
CA GLN A 252 -1.18 11.87 9.31
C GLN A 252 -1.78 12.46 8.02
N PHE A 253 -1.19 12.22 6.86
CA PHE A 253 -1.61 12.88 5.62
C PHE A 253 -3.03 12.48 5.16
N LEU A 254 -3.48 11.26 5.47
CA LEU A 254 -4.81 10.78 5.05
C LEU A 254 -5.97 11.28 5.93
N ALA A 255 -5.69 11.80 7.13
CA ALA A 255 -6.74 12.23 8.06
C ALA A 255 -7.52 13.48 7.58
N PRO A 256 -6.85 14.56 7.15
CA PRO A 256 -7.53 15.72 6.56
C PRO A 256 -8.10 15.41 5.17
N ILE A 257 -7.48 14.50 4.41
CA ILE A 257 -7.84 14.21 3.01
C ILE A 257 -9.17 13.48 2.92
N LEU A 258 -9.38 12.46 3.74
CA LEU A 258 -10.68 11.77 3.84
C LEU A 258 -11.77 12.69 4.41
N GLN A 259 -11.39 13.68 5.22
CA GLN A 259 -12.23 14.76 5.73
C GLN A 259 -12.36 15.97 4.75
N MET A 260 -11.84 15.93 3.53
CA MET A 260 -12.13 16.96 2.49
C MET A 260 -12.79 16.36 1.24
N GLU A 261 -12.46 15.12 0.88
CA GLU A 261 -12.99 14.42 -0.31
C GLU A 261 -14.42 13.87 -0.13
N TRP A 262 -14.96 13.78 1.09
CA TRP A 262 -16.32 13.27 1.37
C TRP A 262 -17.47 14.08 0.76
N ALA A 263 -17.18 15.29 0.27
CA ALA A 263 -18.11 16.22 -0.37
C ALA A 263 -18.11 16.16 -1.91
N ARG A 264 -17.29 15.31 -2.54
CA ARG A 264 -17.30 15.15 -4.01
C ARG A 264 -18.38 14.14 -4.45
N GLU A 265 -19.22 14.54 -5.41
CA GLU A 265 -20.28 13.73 -6.03
C GLU A 265 -19.90 12.33 -6.57
N PRO A 266 -18.69 12.02 -7.05
CA PRO A 266 -18.41 10.74 -7.73
C PRO A 266 -18.57 9.50 -6.84
N VAL A 267 -18.26 9.60 -5.55
CA VAL A 267 -18.42 8.49 -4.59
C VAL A 267 -19.89 8.29 -4.23
N GLN A 268 -20.66 9.38 -4.18
CA GLN A 268 -22.11 9.36 -3.99
C GLN A 268 -22.79 8.71 -5.21
N ASN A 269 -22.36 9.04 -6.43
CA ASN A 269 -22.87 8.45 -7.68
C ASN A 269 -22.69 6.91 -7.76
N CYS A 270 -21.68 6.34 -7.11
CA CYS A 270 -21.53 4.88 -7.02
C CYS A 270 -22.49 4.23 -6.01
N MET A 271 -22.95 5.00 -5.02
CA MET A 271 -23.99 4.60 -4.06
C MET A 271 -25.39 4.95 -4.56
N ASP A 272 -25.50 5.78 -5.59
CA ASP A 272 -26.77 6.22 -6.12
C ASP A 272 -27.56 5.05 -6.69
N VAL A 273 -28.79 5.01 -6.22
CA VAL A 273 -29.70 3.92 -6.41
C VAL A 273 -30.23 3.92 -7.84
N GLN A 274 -30.26 2.76 -8.49
CA GLN A 274 -30.89 2.60 -9.81
C GLN A 274 -32.40 2.85 -9.71
N LYS A 275 -32.91 3.83 -10.47
CA LYS A 275 -34.35 4.05 -10.66
C LYS A 275 -34.97 2.82 -11.31
N HIS A 276 -36.21 2.49 -10.93
CA HIS A 276 -37.01 1.50 -11.66
C HIS A 276 -37.05 1.83 -13.16
N VAL A 277 -36.60 0.87 -13.97
CA VAL A 277 -36.83 0.80 -15.43
C VAL A 277 -38.16 0.11 -15.65
#